data_AF-A0A8J2KYD8-F1
#
_entry.id   AF-A0A8J2KYD8-F1
#
_cell.length_a   1.000
_cell.length_b   1.000
_cell.length_c   1.000
_cell.angle_alpha   90.00
_cell.angle_beta   90.00
_cell.angle_gamma   90.00
#
_symmetry.space_group_name_H-M   'P 1'
#
loop_
_entity.id
_entity.type
_entity.pdbx_description
1 polymer ?
#
loop_
_entity_poly.entity_id
_entity_poly.type
_entity_poly.pdbx_seq_one_letter_code
_entity_poly.pdbx_strand_id
1 'polypeptide(L)'
;MRKQPLNTSVFSSIIKKFIGGAIVLELAAFGVGYLGFNRVNNSRDTRLYLRDNYPVILNCYYTIGERLNSKDQVRALDTEEWTRLGK
;
A
#
# COMPACT_ATOMS: atom_id res chain seq x y z
N MET A 1 41.62 -29.61 11.49
CA MET A 1 40.15 -29.41 11.43
C MET A 1 39.69 -29.58 9.99
N ARG A 2 38.88 -30.61 9.68
CA ARG A 2 38.24 -30.77 8.36
C ARG A 2 37.05 -29.81 8.28
N LYS A 3 37.04 -28.88 7.32
CA LYS A 3 35.82 -28.11 7.00
C LYS A 3 34.88 -29.04 6.23
N GLN A 4 33.70 -29.32 6.78
CA GLN A 4 32.66 -30.03 6.04
C GLN A 4 32.18 -29.14 4.88
N PRO A 5 32.04 -29.64 3.66
CA PRO A 5 31.51 -28.85 2.56
C PRO A 5 30.03 -28.58 2.81
N LEU A 6 29.63 -27.31 2.74
CA LEU A 6 28.23 -26.92 2.81
C LEU A 6 27.48 -27.66 1.68
N ASN A 7 26.46 -28.45 2.03
CA ASN A 7 25.66 -29.19 1.05
C ASN A 7 24.82 -28.19 0.23
N THR A 8 25.34 -27.81 -0.92
CA THR A 8 24.80 -26.77 -1.83
C THR A 8 23.37 -27.08 -2.29
N SER A 9 23.00 -28.36 -2.36
CA SER A 9 21.65 -28.83 -2.73
C SER A 9 20.60 -28.48 -1.65
N VAL A 10 20.93 -28.69 -0.38
CA VAL A 10 20.03 -28.38 0.75
C VAL A 10 19.88 -26.87 0.91
N PHE A 11 20.99 -26.13 0.81
CA PHE A 11 20.98 -24.66 0.87
C PHE A 11 20.17 -24.02 -0.28
N SER A 12 20.33 -24.52 -1.51
CA SER A 12 19.54 -24.06 -2.67
C SER A 12 18.04 -24.32 -2.48
N SER A 13 17.69 -25.48 -1.93
CA SER A 13 16.29 -25.84 -1.65
C SER A 13 15.63 -24.93 -0.61
N ILE A 14 16.37 -24.53 0.44
CA ILE A 14 15.89 -23.59 1.45
C ILE A 14 15.67 -22.20 0.84
N ILE A 15 16.65 -21.68 0.09
CA ILE A 15 16.55 -20.38 -0.58
C ILE A 15 15.34 -20.34 -1.53
N LYS A 16 15.13 -21.38 -2.34
CA LYS A 16 13.98 -21.45 -3.26
C LYS A 16 12.63 -21.34 -2.53
N LYS A 17 12.50 -21.95 -1.34
CA LYS A 17 11.29 -21.84 -0.51
C LYS A 17 11.12 -20.43 0.05
N PHE A 18 12.19 -19.80 0.53
CA PHE A 18 12.14 -18.42 1.01
C PHE A 18 11.77 -17.44 -0.10
N ILE A 19 12.36 -17.58 -1.28
CA ILE A 19 12.03 -16.75 -2.46
C ILE A 19 10.56 -16.98 -2.85
N GLY A 20 10.11 -18.22 -2.95
CA GLY A 20 8.71 -18.53 -3.26
C GLY A 20 7.74 -17.92 -2.25
N GLY A 21 8.06 -18.03 -0.95
CA GLY A 21 7.27 -17.40 0.12
C GLY A 21 7.25 -15.88 0.04
N ALA A 22 8.39 -15.25 -0.25
CA ALA A 22 8.49 -13.81 -0.42
C ALA A 22 7.63 -13.32 -1.59
N ILE A 23 7.66 -14.02 -2.73
CA ILE A 23 6.83 -13.69 -3.90
C ILE A 23 5.34 -13.77 -3.56
N VAL A 24 4.90 -14.82 -2.88
CA VAL A 24 3.49 -14.97 -2.49
C VAL A 24 3.07 -13.84 -1.53
N LEU A 25 3.92 -13.51 -0.56
CA LEU A 25 3.67 -12.43 0.39
C LEU A 25 3.57 -11.08 -0.31
N GLU A 26 4.49 -10.80 -1.23
CA GLU A 26 4.51 -9.58 -2.01
C GLU A 26 3.26 -9.44 -2.88
N LEU A 27 2.86 -10.51 -3.60
CA LEU A 27 1.63 -10.53 -4.38
C LEU A 27 0.38 -10.31 -3.51
N ALA A 28 0.33 -10.92 -2.33
CA ALA A 28 -0.76 -10.70 -1.39
C ALA A 28 -0.81 -9.23 -0.91
N ALA A 29 0.35 -8.65 -0.57
CA ALA A 29 0.45 -7.25 -0.17
C ALA A 29 0.03 -6.30 -1.31
N PHE A 30 0.45 -6.56 -2.55
CA PHE A 30 0.01 -5.82 -3.72
C PHE A 30 -1.50 -5.94 -3.95
N GLY A 31 -2.07 -7.13 -3.80
CA GLY A 31 -3.52 -7.35 -3.92
C GLY A 31 -4.32 -6.57 -2.88
N VAL A 32 -3.94 -6.66 -1.60
CA VAL A 32 -4.58 -5.91 -0.51
C VAL A 32 -4.41 -4.41 -0.71
N GLY A 33 -3.21 -3.96 -1.10
CA GLY A 33 -2.92 -2.56 -1.41
C GLY A 33 -3.80 -2.02 -2.55
N TYR A 34 -3.97 -2.79 -3.63
CA TYR A 34 -4.81 -2.40 -4.76
C TYR A 34 -6.28 -2.30 -4.37
N LEU A 35 -6.81 -3.27 -3.62
CA LEU A 35 -8.19 -3.21 -3.13
C LEU A 35 -8.41 -2.04 -2.18
N GLY A 36 -7.45 -1.78 -1.28
CA GLY A 36 -7.46 -0.62 -0.40
C GLY A 36 -7.49 0.68 -1.20
N PHE A 37 -6.57 0.86 -2.15
CA PHE A 37 -6.49 2.03 -3.01
C PHE A 37 -7.77 2.23 -3.83
N ASN A 38 -8.33 1.16 -4.39
CA ASN A 38 -9.59 1.21 -5.12
C ASN A 38 -10.74 1.68 -4.23
N ARG A 39 -10.80 1.24 -2.97
CA ARG A 39 -11.82 1.69 -2.02
C ARG A 39 -11.67 3.17 -1.67
N VAL A 40 -10.44 3.65 -1.49
CA VAL A 40 -10.12 5.07 -1.23
C VAL A 40 -10.53 5.94 -2.42
N ASN A 41 -10.32 5.49 -3.65
CA ASN A 41 -10.75 6.22 -4.85
C ASN A 41 -12.27 6.37 -4.94
N ASN A 42 -13.02 5.30 -4.65
CA ASN A 42 -14.46 5.27 -4.86
C ASN A 42 -15.30 5.79 -3.69
N SER A 43 -14.73 5.90 -2.48
CA SER A 43 -15.50 6.25 -1.28
C SER A 43 -14.90 7.43 -0.53
N ARG A 44 -15.64 8.54 -0.50
CA ARG A 44 -15.32 9.71 0.33
C ARG A 44 -15.36 9.40 1.83
N ASP A 45 -16.26 8.53 2.28
CA ASP A 45 -16.31 8.11 3.70
C ASP A 45 -15.06 7.33 4.10
N THR A 46 -14.50 6.53 3.19
CA THR A 46 -13.22 5.86 3.44
C THR A 46 -12.10 6.89 3.57
N ARG A 47 -12.09 7.93 2.73
CA ARG A 47 -11.14 9.05 2.85
C ARG A 47 -11.33 9.84 4.14
N LEU A 48 -12.56 10.04 4.58
CA LEU A 48 -12.89 10.67 5.86
C LEU A 48 -12.36 9.84 7.04
N TYR A 49 -12.59 8.52 7.03
CA TYR A 49 -12.02 7.63 8.04
C TYR A 49 -10.49 7.69 8.07
N LEU A 50 -9.84 7.70 6.89
CA LEU A 50 -8.39 7.85 6.81
C LEU A 50 -7.92 9.22 7.28
N ARG A 51 -8.68 10.30 7.06
CA ARG A 51 -8.36 11.63 7.60
C ARG A 51 -8.29 11.57 9.12
N ASP A 52 -9.29 10.95 9.74
CA ASP A 52 -9.46 10.97 11.19
C ASP A 52 -8.52 9.99 11.92
N ASN A 53 -8.19 8.85 11.30
CA ASN A 53 -7.41 7.78 11.93
C ASN A 53 -5.98 7.65 11.39
N TYR A 54 -5.76 7.96 10.11
CA TYR A 54 -4.50 7.74 9.41
C TYR A 54 -4.15 8.90 8.45
N PRO A 55 -4.06 10.15 8.94
CA PRO A 55 -3.94 11.34 8.10
C PRO A 55 -2.70 11.32 7.19
N VAL A 56 -1.63 10.66 7.61
CA VAL A 56 -0.42 10.47 6.81
C VAL A 56 -0.70 9.64 5.55
N ILE A 57 -1.50 8.58 5.67
CA ILE A 57 -1.87 7.71 4.54
C ILE A 57 -2.73 8.50 3.56
N LEU A 58 -3.73 9.25 4.05
CA LEU A 58 -4.58 10.08 3.21
C LEU A 58 -3.78 11.18 2.49
N ASN A 59 -2.84 11.81 3.19
CA ASN A 59 -1.99 12.83 2.59
C ASN A 59 -1.11 12.25 1.48
N CYS A 60 -0.52 11.07 1.71
CA CYS A 60 0.24 10.36 0.70
C CYS A 60 -0.62 10.04 -0.54
N TYR A 61 -1.85 9.55 -0.32
CA TYR A 61 -2.82 9.30 -1.39
C TYR A 61 -3.04 10.54 -2.26
N TYR A 62 -3.34 11.69 -1.64
CA TYR A 62 -3.55 12.94 -2.37
C TYR A 62 -2.29 13.40 -3.10
N THR A 63 -1.12 13.38 -2.44
CA THR A 63 0.13 13.80 -3.07
C THR A 63 0.52 12.92 -4.25
N ILE A 64 0.23 11.62 -4.21
CA ILE A 64 0.42 10.73 -5.35
C ILE A 64 -0.53 11.12 -6.49
N GLY A 65 -1.81 11.35 -6.21
CA GLY A 65 -2.80 11.81 -7.20
C GLY A 65 -2.39 13.12 -7.88
N GLU A 66 -2.01 14.12 -7.09
CA GLU A 66 -1.55 15.43 -7.56
C GLU A 66 -0.26 15.36 -8.39
N ARG A 67 0.63 14.42 -8.07
CA ARG A 67 1.85 14.18 -8.86
C ARG A 67 1.57 13.49 -10.19
N LEU A 68 0.61 12.57 -10.23
CA LEU A 68 0.23 11.86 -11.45
C LEU A 68 -0.65 12.72 -12.37
N ASN A 69 -1.51 13.54 -11.79
CA ASN A 69 -2.35 14.49 -12.48
C ASN A 69 -2.38 15.80 -11.70
N SER A 70 -1.64 16.81 -12.17
CA SER A 70 -1.59 18.11 -11.48
C SER A 70 -2.90 18.90 -11.51
N LYS A 71 -3.90 18.43 -12.26
CA LYS A 71 -5.28 18.97 -12.24
C LYS A 71 -6.20 18.17 -11.30
N ASP A 72 -5.67 17.19 -10.57
CA ASP A 72 -6.45 16.46 -9.59
C ASP A 72 -6.89 17.39 -8.45
N GLN A 73 -8.19 17.42 -8.18
CA GLN A 73 -8.81 18.29 -7.20
C GLN A 73 -9.48 17.51 -6.06
N VAL A 74 -9.25 16.18 -5.96
CA VAL A 74 -9.93 15.34 -4.96
C VAL A 74 -9.71 15.87 -3.53
N ARG A 75 -8.50 16.31 -3.17
CA ARG A 75 -8.22 16.92 -1.86
C ARG A 75 -9.08 18.16 -1.60
N ALA A 76 -9.16 19.07 -2.58
CA ALA A 76 -9.93 20.30 -2.45
C ALA A 76 -11.43 20.01 -2.32
N LEU A 77 -11.96 19.12 -3.17
CA LEU A 77 -13.36 18.69 -3.16
C LEU A 77 -13.76 18.01 -1.85
N ASP A 78 -12.88 17.17 -1.29
CA ASP A 78 -13.14 16.54 0.00
C ASP A 78 -13.09 17.56 1.14
N THR A 79 -12.11 18.48 1.12
CA THR A 79 -11.99 19.51 2.15
C THR A 79 -13.19 20.45 2.17
N GLU A 80 -13.65 20.89 1.00
CA GLU A 80 -14.85 21.70 0.84
C GLU A 80 -16.08 20.97 1.37
N GLU A 81 -16.27 19.71 0.98
CA GLU A 81 -17.42 18.93 1.43
C GLU A 81 -17.40 18.71 2.94
N TRP A 82 -16.25 18.39 3.53
CA TRP A 82 -16.15 18.17 4.96
C TRP A 82 -16.38 19.46 5.74
N THR A 83 -15.85 20.58 5.25
CA THR A 83 -16.13 21.90 5.82
C THR A 83 -17.63 22.22 5.77
N ARG A 84 -18.29 21.96 4.62
CA ARG A 84 -19.74 22.15 4.43
C ARG A 84 -20.56 21.28 5.39
N LEU A 85 -20.11 20.05 5.66
CA LEU A 85 -20.76 19.11 6.57
C LEU A 85 -20.40 19.34 8.05
N GLY A 86 -19.49 20.26 8.36
CA GLY A 86 -19.00 20.49 9.72
C GLY A 86 -18.23 19.30 10.29
N LYS A 87 -17.55 18.55 9.43
CA LYS A 87 -16.81 17.34 9.77
C LYS A 87 -15.30 17.56 9.79
#